data_AF-A0A1G6UZR8-F1
#
_entry.id   AF-A0A1G6UZR8-F1
#
_cell.length_a   1.000
_cell.length_b   1.000
_cell.length_c   1.000
_cell.angle_alpha   90.00
_cell.angle_beta   90.00
_cell.angle_gamma   90.00
#
_symmetry.space_group_name_H-M   'P 1'
#
loop_
_entity.id
_entity.type
_entity.pdbx_description
1 polymer ?
#
loop_
_entity_poly.entity_id
_entity_poly.type
_entity_poly.pdbx_seq_one_letter_code
_entity_poly.pdbx_strand_id
1 'polypeptide(L)'
;MQSKSFIFARTVFRSIGQIMLQENALTGLLFLVGIFYGSVPGGIAALLSAVTGVLTAQLLQYDRQEIEQGLYGFSATLVGVAMVFYFQPVPVIWIAVIIGSALATILQHVFIVKKLPGFTFPFIIVTWILLYVFHHLIIEPNSVAVVNEMIEKDDFATSIHGFGEVIFQDSIIGGLLFFLGVFINKPIAALYGITGAILSAYIAIHLSEPALDIEMGLFSFNALLCAITFAGDEPVDGIFVLFSVVLTVIIDIAMLRMQWSVLTFPFVAASWVTLTLKRWIPLPPKGIAPDK
;
A
#
# COMPACT_ATOMS: atom_id res chain seq x y z
N MET A 1 -17.39 -26.76 10.05
CA MET A 1 -16.58 -25.81 10.84
C MET A 1 -15.21 -25.71 10.21
N GLN A 2 -14.75 -24.51 9.84
CA GLN A 2 -13.34 -24.32 9.43
C GLN A 2 -12.43 -24.46 10.66
N SER A 3 -11.25 -25.06 10.50
CA SER A 3 -10.30 -25.20 11.61
C SER A 3 -9.73 -23.84 12.04
N LYS A 4 -9.37 -23.69 13.32
CA LYS A 4 -8.76 -22.43 13.83
C LYS A 4 -7.52 -22.03 13.02
N SER A 5 -6.70 -23.00 12.64
CA SER A 5 -5.50 -22.78 11.81
C SER A 5 -5.84 -22.26 10.42
N PHE A 6 -6.93 -22.75 9.79
CA PHE A 6 -7.38 -22.25 8.49
C PHE A 6 -7.85 -20.80 8.59
N ILE A 7 -8.62 -20.46 9.63
CA ILE A 7 -9.08 -19.08 9.86
C ILE A 7 -7.88 -18.15 10.08
N PHE A 8 -6.90 -18.57 10.87
CA PHE A 8 -5.68 -17.81 11.09
C PHE A 8 -4.90 -17.56 9.81
N ALA A 9 -4.61 -18.60 9.02
CA ALA A 9 -3.90 -18.46 7.75
C ALA A 9 -4.66 -17.56 6.76
N ARG A 10 -5.98 -17.75 6.64
CA ARG A 10 -6.84 -16.87 5.83
C ARG A 10 -6.75 -15.41 6.30
N THR A 11 -6.74 -15.17 7.60
CA THR A 11 -6.64 -13.83 8.18
C THR A 11 -5.30 -13.18 7.84
N VAL A 12 -4.19 -13.91 7.99
CA VAL A 12 -2.85 -13.43 7.62
C VAL A 12 -2.80 -13.03 6.14
N PHE A 13 -3.30 -13.88 5.24
CA PHE A 13 -3.32 -13.52 3.82
C PHE A 13 -4.26 -12.34 3.53
N ARG A 14 -5.42 -12.25 4.18
CA ARG A 14 -6.28 -11.06 4.06
C ARG A 14 -5.58 -9.79 4.51
N SER A 15 -4.81 -9.84 5.59
CA SER A 15 -4.01 -8.71 6.03
C SER A 15 -3.04 -8.22 4.96
N ILE A 16 -2.40 -9.12 4.22
CA ILE A 16 -1.53 -8.73 3.11
C ILE A 16 -2.37 -8.14 1.95
N GLY A 17 -3.52 -8.74 1.61
CA GLY A 17 -4.41 -8.21 0.56
C GLY A 17 -4.97 -6.81 0.88
N GLN A 18 -5.20 -6.52 2.16
CA GLN A 18 -5.73 -5.23 2.62
C GLN A 18 -4.79 -4.04 2.37
N ILE A 19 -3.51 -4.28 2.05
CA ILE A 19 -2.57 -3.22 1.64
C ILE A 19 -3.13 -2.39 0.49
N MET A 20 -3.78 -3.05 -0.48
CA MET A 20 -4.46 -2.41 -1.61
C MET A 20 -6.00 -2.47 -1.46
N LEU A 21 -6.50 -2.49 -0.22
CA LEU A 21 -7.94 -2.51 0.11
C LEU A 21 -8.69 -3.76 -0.42
N GLN A 22 -8.00 -4.89 -0.50
CA GLN A 22 -8.56 -6.17 -0.94
C GLN A 22 -8.77 -7.12 0.25
N GLU A 23 -10.01 -7.25 0.73
CA GLU A 23 -10.40 -8.16 1.81
C GLU A 23 -10.42 -9.65 1.36
N ASN A 24 -9.39 -10.09 0.63
CA ASN A 24 -9.32 -11.37 -0.07
C ASN A 24 -7.99 -12.09 0.17
N ALA A 25 -8.06 -13.34 0.64
CA ALA A 25 -6.89 -14.14 0.95
C ALA A 25 -6.10 -14.59 -0.28
N LEU A 26 -6.77 -14.86 -1.41
CA LEU A 26 -6.08 -15.22 -2.65
C LEU A 26 -5.28 -14.02 -3.18
N THR A 27 -5.86 -12.82 -3.12
CA THR A 27 -5.13 -11.58 -3.44
C THR A 27 -3.88 -11.43 -2.59
N GLY A 28 -4.01 -11.58 -1.27
CA GLY A 28 -2.84 -11.48 -0.38
C GLY A 28 -1.81 -12.60 -0.57
N LEU A 29 -2.23 -13.80 -0.99
CA LEU A 29 -1.30 -14.87 -1.36
C LEU A 29 -0.51 -14.49 -2.63
N LEU A 30 -1.17 -13.93 -3.65
CA LEU A 30 -0.49 -13.45 -4.86
C LEU A 30 0.48 -12.32 -4.54
N PHE A 31 0.11 -11.40 -3.63
CA PHE A 31 1.01 -10.36 -3.15
C PHE A 31 2.22 -10.97 -2.46
N LEU A 32 2.01 -11.93 -1.56
CA LEU A 32 3.12 -12.60 -0.88
C LEU A 32 4.07 -13.28 -1.87
N VAL A 33 3.55 -13.98 -2.89
CA VAL A 33 4.36 -14.61 -3.94
C VAL A 33 5.16 -13.56 -4.72
N GLY A 34 4.55 -12.42 -5.08
CA GLY A 34 5.25 -11.35 -5.76
C GLY A 34 6.36 -10.71 -4.93
N ILE A 35 6.14 -10.54 -3.61
CA ILE A 35 7.19 -10.06 -2.70
C ILE A 35 8.34 -11.08 -2.60
N PHE A 36 8.04 -12.38 -2.45
CA PHE A 36 9.08 -13.42 -2.43
C PHE A 36 9.88 -13.50 -3.73
N TYR A 37 9.24 -13.24 -4.87
CA TYR A 37 9.90 -13.19 -6.16
C TYR A 37 10.91 -12.04 -6.24
N GLY A 38 10.55 -10.85 -5.77
CA GLY A 38 11.45 -9.69 -5.76
C GLY A 38 12.51 -9.75 -4.66
N SER A 39 12.17 -10.25 -3.47
CA SER A 39 13.09 -10.34 -2.33
C SER A 39 12.66 -11.40 -1.33
N VAL A 40 13.51 -12.41 -1.11
CA VAL A 40 13.27 -13.44 -0.07
C VAL A 40 13.19 -12.82 1.34
N PRO A 41 14.10 -11.92 1.78
CA PRO A 41 13.94 -11.20 3.04
C PRO A 41 12.65 -10.39 3.10
N GLY A 42 12.24 -9.75 1.99
CA GLY A 42 10.97 -9.04 1.87
C GLY A 42 9.77 -9.95 2.15
N GLY A 43 9.72 -11.13 1.53
CA GLY A 43 8.63 -12.08 1.70
C GLY A 43 8.54 -12.63 3.12
N ILE A 44 9.69 -12.92 3.74
CA ILE A 44 9.77 -13.33 5.16
C ILE A 44 9.28 -12.20 6.06
N ALA A 45 9.72 -10.96 5.84
CA ALA A 45 9.30 -9.80 6.61
C ALA A 45 7.81 -9.53 6.48
N ALA A 46 7.24 -9.63 5.28
CA ALA A 46 5.81 -9.49 5.03
C ALA A 46 5.00 -10.51 5.86
N LEU A 47 5.37 -11.78 5.78
CA LEU A 47 4.67 -12.85 6.49
C LEU A 47 4.82 -12.72 8.02
N LEU A 48 6.04 -12.48 8.51
CA LEU A 48 6.32 -12.30 9.93
C LEU A 48 5.53 -11.12 10.51
N SER A 49 5.46 -10.02 9.78
CA SER A 49 4.78 -8.80 10.20
C SER A 49 3.27 -8.93 10.18
N ALA A 50 2.70 -9.56 9.15
CA ALA A 50 1.28 -9.88 9.10
C ALA A 50 0.87 -10.78 10.27
N VAL A 51 1.66 -11.83 10.56
CA VAL A 51 1.46 -12.70 11.73
C VAL A 51 1.57 -11.90 13.03
N THR A 52 2.59 -11.05 13.16
CA THR A 52 2.80 -10.20 14.34
C THR A 52 1.61 -9.27 14.57
N GLY A 53 1.06 -8.65 13.52
CA GLY A 53 -0.10 -7.78 13.64
C GLY A 53 -1.37 -8.54 14.05
N VAL A 54 -1.63 -9.71 13.45
CA VAL A 54 -2.77 -10.55 13.85
C VAL A 54 -2.63 -11.01 15.31
N LEU A 55 -1.45 -11.48 15.73
CA LEU A 55 -1.21 -11.91 17.10
C LEU A 55 -1.30 -10.74 18.09
N THR A 56 -0.78 -9.57 17.74
CA THR A 56 -0.87 -8.36 18.58
C THR A 56 -2.33 -7.99 18.83
N ALA A 57 -3.15 -7.97 17.78
CA ALA A 57 -4.58 -7.68 17.91
C ALA A 57 -5.33 -8.73 18.74
N GLN A 58 -4.97 -10.02 18.60
CA GLN A 58 -5.54 -11.10 19.40
C GLN A 58 -5.14 -11.00 20.88
N LEU A 59 -3.86 -10.72 21.17
CA LEU A 59 -3.33 -10.57 22.53
C LEU A 59 -3.98 -9.38 23.25
N LEU A 60 -4.23 -8.29 22.52
CA LEU A 60 -4.91 -7.09 23.03
C LEU A 60 -6.44 -7.20 22.98
N GLN A 61 -6.98 -8.36 22.57
CA GLN A 61 -8.41 -8.67 22.57
C GLN A 61 -9.26 -7.69 21.74
N TYR A 62 -8.73 -7.25 20.59
CA TYR A 62 -9.48 -6.42 19.65
C TYR A 62 -10.63 -7.19 19.00
N ASP A 63 -11.53 -6.47 18.33
CA ASP A 63 -12.71 -7.07 17.71
C ASP A 63 -12.34 -8.16 16.71
N ARG A 64 -12.99 -9.32 16.88
CA ARG A 64 -12.66 -10.52 16.10
C ARG A 64 -13.04 -10.38 14.63
N GLN A 65 -14.12 -9.70 14.31
CA GLN A 65 -14.56 -9.51 12.94
C GLN A 65 -13.56 -8.61 12.20
N GLU A 66 -13.13 -7.52 12.82
CA GLU A 66 -12.09 -6.64 12.28
C GLU A 66 -10.75 -7.36 12.07
N ILE A 67 -10.37 -8.25 13.01
CA ILE A 67 -9.21 -9.15 12.86
C ILE A 67 -9.39 -10.05 11.63
N GLU A 68 -10.50 -10.78 11.53
CA GLU A 68 -10.73 -11.73 10.43
C GLU A 68 -10.94 -11.05 9.06
N GLN A 69 -11.22 -9.74 9.03
CA GLN A 69 -11.19 -8.88 7.84
C GLN A 69 -9.74 -8.49 7.42
N GLY A 70 -8.75 -8.74 8.26
CA GLY A 70 -7.34 -8.47 8.02
C GLY A 70 -6.91 -7.04 8.37
N LEU A 71 -7.77 -6.23 9.00
CA LEU A 71 -7.54 -4.79 9.22
C LEU A 71 -6.34 -4.48 10.14
N TYR A 72 -5.89 -5.45 10.94
CA TYR A 72 -4.82 -5.26 11.92
C TYR A 72 -3.43 -5.67 11.44
N GLY A 73 -3.30 -6.29 10.27
CA GLY A 73 -2.02 -6.80 9.78
C GLY A 73 -1.43 -6.05 8.59
N PHE A 74 -2.19 -5.22 7.87
CA PHE A 74 -1.68 -4.61 6.62
C PHE A 74 -0.64 -3.51 6.90
N SER A 75 -0.91 -2.59 7.83
CA SER A 75 0.05 -1.57 8.25
C SER A 75 1.31 -2.20 8.87
N ALA A 76 1.14 -3.28 9.66
CA ALA A 76 2.27 -4.06 10.17
C ALA A 76 3.12 -4.64 9.02
N THR A 77 2.49 -5.26 8.02
CA THR A 77 3.16 -5.84 6.86
C THR A 77 4.04 -4.83 6.14
N LEU A 78 3.52 -3.62 5.87
CA LEU A 78 4.28 -2.56 5.20
C LEU A 78 5.48 -2.08 6.03
N VAL A 79 5.36 -1.99 7.36
CA VAL A 79 6.51 -1.65 8.24
C VAL A 79 7.61 -2.68 8.06
N GLY A 80 7.27 -3.97 8.11
CA GLY A 80 8.25 -5.05 7.98
C GLY A 80 8.99 -5.01 6.66
N VAL A 81 8.25 -4.91 5.55
CA VAL A 81 8.84 -4.85 4.21
C VAL A 81 9.70 -3.60 4.05
N ALA A 82 9.26 -2.44 4.55
CA ALA A 82 10.05 -1.22 4.50
C ALA A 82 11.38 -1.36 5.25
N MET A 83 11.38 -1.96 6.44
CA MET A 83 12.62 -2.11 7.22
C MET A 83 13.67 -2.97 6.51
N VAL A 84 13.27 -4.05 5.85
CA VAL A 84 14.20 -4.90 5.07
C VAL A 84 14.47 -4.35 3.67
N PHE A 85 13.67 -3.39 3.20
CA PHE A 85 13.94 -2.63 1.98
C PHE A 85 15.01 -1.57 2.21
N TYR A 86 14.94 -0.81 3.31
CA TYR A 86 15.89 0.28 3.59
C TYR A 86 17.20 -0.18 4.23
N PHE A 87 17.20 -1.27 5.00
CA PHE A 87 18.36 -1.73 5.76
C PHE A 87 18.72 -3.19 5.45
N GLN A 88 19.99 -3.53 5.65
CA GLN A 88 20.43 -4.92 5.56
C GLN A 88 19.70 -5.81 6.59
N PRO A 89 19.28 -7.05 6.25
CA PRO A 89 18.45 -7.89 7.12
C PRO A 89 19.26 -8.58 8.25
N VAL A 90 19.91 -7.77 9.09
CA VAL A 90 20.66 -8.19 10.27
C VAL A 90 19.73 -8.35 11.49
N PRO A 91 20.15 -9.03 12.58
CA PRO A 91 19.26 -9.35 13.70
C PRO A 91 18.51 -8.15 14.31
N VAL A 92 19.15 -6.99 14.42
CA VAL A 92 18.50 -5.78 14.97
C VAL A 92 17.35 -5.27 14.10
N ILE A 93 17.45 -5.41 12.78
CA ILE A 93 16.38 -5.05 11.85
C ILE A 93 15.19 -5.99 12.02
N TRP A 94 15.41 -7.29 12.20
CA TRP A 94 14.32 -8.24 12.47
C TRP A 94 13.61 -7.97 13.80
N ILE A 95 14.33 -7.50 14.83
CA ILE A 95 13.72 -7.03 16.07
C ILE A 95 12.85 -5.80 15.81
N ALA A 96 13.35 -4.84 15.02
CA ALA A 96 12.59 -3.65 14.63
C ALA A 96 11.36 -3.98 13.77
N VAL A 97 11.44 -5.00 12.90
CA VAL A 97 10.30 -5.51 12.13
C VAL A 97 9.18 -5.96 13.07
N ILE A 98 9.48 -6.76 14.10
CA ILE A 98 8.48 -7.26 15.04
C ILE A 98 7.91 -6.12 15.89
N ILE A 99 8.77 -5.29 16.48
CA ILE A 99 8.34 -4.18 17.35
C ILE A 99 7.53 -3.15 16.56
N GLY A 100 8.03 -2.73 15.40
CA GLY A 100 7.36 -1.81 14.49
C GLY A 100 6.01 -2.34 14.01
N SER A 101 5.94 -3.62 13.66
CA SER A 101 4.68 -4.28 13.29
C SER A 101 3.64 -4.19 14.39
N ALA A 102 4.01 -4.53 15.64
CA ALA A 102 3.09 -4.44 16.77
C ALA A 102 2.64 -3.00 17.03
N LEU A 103 3.55 -2.02 16.97
CA LEU A 103 3.23 -0.60 17.12
C LEU A 103 2.28 -0.09 16.03
N ALA A 104 2.50 -0.49 14.78
CA ALA A 104 1.63 -0.12 13.66
C ALA A 104 0.23 -0.71 13.83
N THR A 105 0.12 -1.95 14.33
CA THR A 105 -1.17 -2.56 14.68
C THR A 105 -1.89 -1.81 15.80
N ILE A 106 -1.18 -1.43 16.86
CA ILE A 106 -1.76 -0.65 17.97
C ILE A 106 -2.24 0.71 17.47
N LEU A 107 -1.45 1.40 16.65
CA LEU A 107 -1.83 2.68 16.06
C LEU A 107 -3.00 2.53 15.09
N GLN A 108 -3.04 1.45 14.30
CA GLN A 108 -4.17 1.10 13.43
C GLN A 108 -5.48 0.97 14.22
N HIS A 109 -5.43 0.34 15.40
CA HIS A 109 -6.59 0.23 16.28
C HIS A 109 -7.14 1.61 16.69
N VAL A 110 -6.28 2.59 16.94
CA VAL A 110 -6.71 3.96 17.29
C VAL A 110 -7.56 4.57 16.17
N PHE A 111 -7.19 4.37 14.90
CA PHE A 111 -7.99 4.87 13.77
C PHE A 111 -9.32 4.14 13.62
N ILE A 112 -9.31 2.81 13.81
CA ILE A 112 -10.52 1.97 13.73
C ILE A 112 -11.54 2.40 14.80
N VAL A 113 -11.12 2.46 16.08
CA VAL A 113 -12.02 2.84 17.20
C VAL A 113 -12.54 4.27 17.07
N LYS A 114 -11.70 5.19 16.58
CA LYS A 114 -12.11 6.58 16.31
C LYS A 114 -12.95 6.74 15.04
N LYS A 115 -13.19 5.65 14.27
CA LYS A 115 -13.90 5.66 12.99
C LYS A 115 -13.32 6.65 11.99
N LEU A 116 -11.99 6.80 12.03
CA LEU A 116 -11.23 7.64 11.11
C LEU A 116 -10.65 6.76 10.00
N PRO A 117 -10.65 7.23 8.73
CA PRO A 117 -10.03 6.49 7.65
C PRO A 117 -8.50 6.51 7.82
N GLY A 118 -7.97 5.50 8.51
CA GLY A 118 -6.53 5.42 8.81
C GLY A 118 -5.66 5.13 7.59
N PHE A 119 -6.21 4.46 6.58
CA PHE A 119 -5.45 3.97 5.42
C PHE A 119 -4.12 3.35 5.89
N THR A 120 -3.01 3.67 5.24
CA THR A 120 -1.65 3.24 5.60
C THR A 120 -0.93 4.23 6.53
N PHE A 121 -1.62 5.22 7.11
CA PHE A 121 -1.01 6.21 7.99
C PHE A 121 -0.33 5.64 9.24
N PRO A 122 -0.89 4.59 9.88
CA PRO A 122 -0.18 3.92 10.98
C PRO A 122 1.18 3.35 10.57
N PHE A 123 1.27 2.78 9.35
CA PHE A 123 2.54 2.35 8.77
C PHE A 123 3.52 3.52 8.57
N ILE A 124 3.04 4.64 8.03
CA ILE A 124 3.87 5.81 7.71
C ILE A 124 4.52 6.38 8.97
N ILE A 125 3.72 6.62 10.03
CA ILE A 125 4.23 7.17 11.29
C ILE A 125 5.31 6.27 11.87
N VAL A 126 5.02 4.96 11.98
CA VAL A 126 5.96 4.01 12.59
C VAL A 126 7.23 3.90 11.76
N THR A 127 7.12 3.87 10.43
CA THR A 127 8.28 3.76 9.54
C THR A 127 9.12 5.02 9.57
N TRP A 128 8.54 6.23 9.57
CA TRP A 128 9.31 7.47 9.72
C TRP A 128 10.09 7.51 11.04
N ILE A 129 9.47 7.06 12.14
CA ILE A 129 10.16 6.96 13.44
C ILE A 129 11.33 5.97 13.35
N LEU A 130 11.12 4.79 12.78
CA LEU A 130 12.17 3.78 12.64
C LEU A 130 13.30 4.26 11.71
N LEU A 131 12.99 4.87 10.56
CA LEU A 131 13.98 5.45 9.67
C LEU A 131 14.81 6.52 10.38
N TYR A 132 14.17 7.40 11.15
CA TYR A 132 14.89 8.40 11.95
C TYR A 132 15.83 7.73 12.98
N VAL A 133 15.35 6.71 13.69
CA VAL A 133 16.14 5.97 14.70
C VAL A 133 17.34 5.28 14.05
N PHE A 134 17.17 4.56 12.94
CA PHE A 134 18.26 3.80 12.31
C PHE A 134 19.21 4.67 11.46
N HIS A 135 18.77 5.81 10.93
CA HIS A 135 19.70 6.72 10.25
C HIS A 135 20.52 7.57 11.23
N HIS A 136 19.99 7.91 12.41
CA HIS A 136 20.64 8.88 13.30
C HIS A 136 21.11 8.30 14.63
N LEU A 137 20.51 7.22 15.14
CA LEU A 137 20.80 6.69 16.47
C LEU A 137 21.46 5.30 16.42
N ILE A 138 21.04 4.44 15.49
CA ILE A 138 21.51 3.06 15.34
C ILE A 138 22.05 2.90 13.93
N ILE A 139 23.30 3.30 13.72
CA ILE A 139 23.95 3.33 12.38
C ILE A 139 24.07 1.90 11.84
N GLU A 140 23.10 1.49 11.03
CA GLU A 140 23.12 0.24 10.29
C GLU A 140 23.38 0.50 8.80
N PRO A 141 24.04 -0.42 8.09
CA PRO A 141 24.26 -0.27 6.66
C PRO A 141 22.92 -0.30 5.93
N ASN A 142 22.70 0.72 5.11
CA ASN A 142 21.58 0.74 4.18
C ASN A 142 21.66 -0.47 3.23
N SER A 143 20.51 -0.93 2.76
CA SER A 143 20.48 -1.83 1.61
C SER A 143 21.17 -1.15 0.43
N VAL A 144 21.96 -1.91 -0.33
CA VAL A 144 22.58 -1.37 -1.54
C VAL A 144 21.49 -1.38 -2.61
N ALA A 145 21.13 -0.21 -3.12
CA ALA A 145 20.27 -0.10 -4.29
C ALA A 145 20.96 -0.85 -5.45
N VAL A 146 20.34 -1.92 -5.94
CA VAL A 146 20.81 -2.59 -7.15
C VAL A 146 20.50 -1.66 -8.30
N VAL A 147 21.55 -1.07 -8.90
CA VAL A 147 21.41 -0.26 -10.11
C VAL A 147 21.12 -1.23 -11.26
N ASN A 148 19.85 -1.36 -11.64
CA ASN A 148 19.50 -2.07 -12.85
C ASN A 148 19.84 -1.20 -14.07
N GLU A 149 20.48 -1.79 -15.08
CA GLU A 149 20.72 -1.14 -16.37
C GLU A 149 19.36 -0.79 -17.01
N MET A 150 19.26 0.43 -17.56
CA MET A 150 18.05 0.93 -18.21
C MET A 150 17.68 0.04 -19.40
N ILE A 151 16.57 -0.69 -19.29
CA ILE A 151 15.92 -1.34 -20.43
C ILE A 151 14.80 -0.41 -20.91
N GLU A 152 14.68 -0.33 -22.24
CA GLU A 152 13.80 0.54 -23.03
C GLU A 152 12.50 1.02 -22.37
N LYS A 153 12.21 2.29 -22.64
CA LYS A 153 11.00 3.05 -22.33
C LYS A 153 9.72 2.32 -22.79
N ASP A 154 9.12 1.55 -21.91
CA ASP A 154 7.81 0.94 -22.10
C ASP A 154 6.79 1.54 -21.12
N ASP A 155 5.90 2.40 -21.62
CA ASP A 155 4.85 3.05 -20.83
C ASP A 155 3.95 2.03 -20.09
N PHE A 156 3.81 0.81 -20.63
CA PHE A 156 3.08 -0.26 -19.98
C PHE A 156 3.84 -0.83 -18.77
N ALA A 157 5.16 -1.00 -18.89
CA ALA A 157 6.00 -1.44 -17.78
C ALA A 157 5.91 -0.48 -16.59
N THR A 158 5.98 0.83 -16.83
CA THR A 158 5.84 1.88 -15.80
C THR A 158 4.57 1.73 -14.97
N SER A 159 3.46 1.41 -15.63
CA SER A 159 2.15 1.23 -14.97
C SER A 159 2.13 0.01 -14.03
N ILE A 160 2.86 -1.05 -14.42
CA ILE A 160 3.01 -2.26 -13.63
C ILE A 160 4.03 -2.08 -12.49
N HIS A 161 5.11 -1.32 -12.70
CA HIS A 161 6.02 -0.90 -11.64
C HIS A 161 5.27 -0.14 -10.53
N GLY A 162 4.32 0.72 -10.91
CA GLY A 162 3.43 1.39 -9.95
C GLY A 162 2.67 0.44 -9.01
N PHE A 163 2.29 -0.77 -9.47
CA PHE A 163 1.73 -1.78 -8.56
C PHE A 163 2.80 -2.33 -7.61
N GLY A 164 3.97 -2.71 -8.14
CA GLY A 164 5.07 -3.28 -7.35
C GLY A 164 5.55 -2.35 -6.24
N GLU A 165 5.72 -1.07 -6.56
CA GLU A 165 6.22 -0.04 -5.65
C GLU A 165 5.33 0.19 -4.42
N VAL A 166 4.02 -0.11 -4.50
CA VAL A 166 3.14 -0.06 -3.31
C VAL A 166 3.68 -0.90 -2.14
N ILE A 167 4.39 -1.99 -2.44
CA ILE A 167 5.01 -2.88 -1.45
C ILE A 167 6.52 -3.01 -1.70
N PHE A 168 7.15 -1.92 -2.18
CA PHE A 168 8.60 -1.82 -2.37
C PHE A 168 9.18 -2.91 -3.29
N GLN A 169 8.48 -3.24 -4.38
CA GLN A 169 8.93 -4.23 -5.36
C GLN A 169 9.24 -3.57 -6.71
N ASP A 170 10.52 -3.58 -7.09
CA ASP A 170 10.99 -3.13 -8.40
C ASP A 170 10.71 -4.15 -9.53
N SER A 171 10.34 -5.40 -9.19
CA SER A 171 10.13 -6.43 -10.22
C SER A 171 8.79 -6.28 -10.94
N ILE A 172 8.82 -6.25 -12.28
CA ILE A 172 7.62 -6.28 -13.15
C ILE A 172 6.71 -7.47 -12.79
N ILE A 173 7.29 -8.64 -12.54
CA ILE A 173 6.52 -9.85 -12.18
C ILE A 173 5.80 -9.66 -10.85
N GLY A 174 6.45 -9.04 -9.85
CA GLY A 174 5.80 -8.65 -8.60
C GLY A 174 4.62 -7.71 -8.85
N GLY A 175 4.82 -6.66 -9.64
CA GLY A 175 3.76 -5.74 -10.06
C GLY A 175 2.59 -6.42 -10.78
N LEU A 176 2.87 -7.33 -11.71
CA LEU A 176 1.85 -8.12 -12.43
C LEU A 176 1.05 -9.01 -11.47
N LEU A 177 1.72 -9.70 -10.54
CA LEU A 177 1.04 -10.51 -9.53
C LEU A 177 0.16 -9.67 -8.62
N PHE A 178 0.56 -8.45 -8.31
CA PHE A 178 -0.24 -7.53 -7.50
C PHE A 178 -1.45 -7.02 -8.30
N PHE A 179 -1.26 -6.61 -9.55
CA PHE A 179 -2.36 -6.25 -10.43
C PHE A 179 -3.38 -7.39 -10.56
N LEU A 180 -2.92 -8.62 -10.85
CA LEU A 180 -3.78 -9.80 -10.96
C LEU A 180 -4.51 -10.08 -9.64
N GLY A 181 -3.84 -9.92 -8.50
CA GLY A 181 -4.44 -10.07 -7.18
C GLY A 181 -5.59 -9.08 -6.96
N VAL A 182 -5.42 -7.80 -7.31
CA VAL A 182 -6.50 -6.81 -7.25
C VAL A 182 -7.59 -7.14 -8.25
N PHE A 183 -7.23 -7.49 -9.49
CA PHE A 183 -8.16 -7.76 -10.58
C PHE A 183 -9.08 -8.94 -10.28
N ILE A 184 -8.56 -10.03 -9.72
CA ILE A 184 -9.36 -11.21 -9.33
C ILE A 184 -10.43 -10.87 -8.30
N ASN A 185 -10.13 -9.96 -7.37
CA ASN A 185 -11.07 -9.61 -6.31
C ASN A 185 -12.04 -8.47 -6.72
N LYS A 186 -11.51 -7.43 -7.37
CA LYS A 186 -12.23 -6.23 -7.79
C LYS A 186 -11.68 -5.70 -9.12
N PRO A 187 -12.16 -6.19 -10.27
CA PRO A 187 -11.67 -5.78 -11.60
C PRO A 187 -11.71 -4.28 -11.84
N ILE A 188 -12.80 -3.61 -11.45
CA ILE A 188 -12.97 -2.15 -11.61
C ILE A 188 -11.87 -1.39 -10.86
N ALA A 189 -11.57 -1.80 -9.61
CA ALA A 189 -10.51 -1.18 -8.84
C ALA A 189 -9.12 -1.37 -9.48
N ALA A 190 -8.86 -2.55 -10.03
CA ALA A 190 -7.61 -2.83 -10.75
C ALA A 190 -7.45 -1.97 -12.01
N LEU A 191 -8.53 -1.81 -12.79
CA LEU A 191 -8.54 -0.97 -14.00
C LEU A 191 -8.34 0.51 -13.65
N TYR A 192 -9.05 1.03 -12.64
CA TYR A 192 -8.80 2.38 -12.13
C TYR A 192 -7.37 2.54 -11.61
N GLY A 193 -6.83 1.54 -10.92
CA GLY A 193 -5.44 1.52 -10.45
C GLY A 193 -4.45 1.70 -11.60
N ILE A 194 -4.58 0.93 -12.69
CA ILE A 194 -3.77 1.10 -13.90
C ILE A 194 -3.96 2.51 -14.49
N THR A 195 -5.20 2.97 -14.64
CA THR A 195 -5.46 4.31 -15.20
C THR A 195 -4.84 5.42 -14.34
N GLY A 196 -4.91 5.30 -13.01
CA GLY A 196 -4.28 6.23 -12.08
C GLY A 196 -2.75 6.24 -12.20
N ALA A 197 -2.13 5.06 -12.32
CA ALA A 197 -0.70 4.94 -12.57
C ALA A 197 -0.28 5.62 -13.89
N ILE A 198 -0.95 5.30 -15.01
CA ILE A 198 -0.69 5.94 -16.32
C ILE A 198 -0.85 7.45 -16.24
N LEU A 199 -1.96 7.92 -15.66
CA LEU A 199 -2.28 9.35 -15.59
C LEU A 199 -1.24 10.10 -14.76
N SER A 200 -0.83 9.55 -13.61
CA SER A 200 0.18 10.16 -12.76
C SER A 200 1.56 10.23 -13.43
N ALA A 201 1.98 9.17 -14.12
CA ALA A 201 3.21 9.16 -14.90
C ALA A 201 3.16 10.22 -16.02
N TYR A 202 2.03 10.31 -16.73
CA TYR A 202 1.79 11.34 -17.74
C TYR A 202 1.91 12.76 -17.15
N ILE A 203 1.30 13.03 -15.99
CA ILE A 203 1.40 14.33 -15.31
C ILE A 203 2.86 14.62 -14.91
N ALA A 204 3.57 13.65 -14.33
CA ALA A 204 4.96 13.80 -13.92
C ALA A 204 5.89 14.13 -15.11
N ILE A 205 5.68 13.49 -16.27
CA ILE A 205 6.38 13.83 -17.53
C ILE A 205 6.14 15.29 -17.92
N HIS A 206 4.89 15.76 -17.85
CA HIS A 206 4.55 17.15 -18.22
C HIS A 206 5.07 18.18 -17.22
N LEU A 207 5.29 17.76 -15.98
CA LEU A 207 5.94 18.57 -14.94
C LEU A 207 7.47 18.48 -14.97
N SER A 208 8.04 17.76 -15.93
CA SER A 208 9.49 17.59 -16.12
C SER A 208 10.20 16.94 -14.93
N GLU A 209 9.52 16.01 -14.25
CA GLU A 209 10.15 15.20 -13.19
C GLU A 209 11.12 14.15 -13.80
N PRO A 210 12.11 13.65 -13.04
CA PRO A 210 13.17 12.79 -13.59
C PRO A 210 12.63 11.51 -14.23
N ALA A 211 13.08 11.17 -15.45
CA ALA A 211 12.59 10.02 -16.20
C ALA A 211 12.80 8.69 -15.46
N LEU A 212 13.94 8.52 -14.79
CA LEU A 212 14.24 7.32 -14.00
C LEU A 212 13.21 7.11 -12.87
N ASP A 213 12.87 8.17 -12.14
CA ASP A 213 11.91 8.10 -11.04
C ASP A 213 10.49 7.77 -11.55
N ILE A 214 10.15 8.28 -12.74
CA ILE A 214 8.88 7.98 -13.41
C ILE A 214 8.84 6.51 -13.84
N GLU A 215 9.89 6.00 -14.50
CA GLU A 215 9.97 4.62 -15.00
C GLU A 215 9.98 3.60 -13.85
N MET A 216 10.63 3.92 -12.73
CA MET A 216 10.55 3.13 -11.49
C MET A 216 9.16 3.16 -10.84
N GLY A 217 8.22 3.95 -11.35
CA GLY A 217 6.86 4.03 -10.84
C GLY A 217 6.70 4.85 -9.56
N LEU A 218 7.70 5.66 -9.17
CA LEU A 218 7.69 6.42 -7.91
C LEU A 218 6.53 7.43 -7.84
N PHE A 219 6.15 8.02 -8.98
CA PHE A 219 4.98 8.92 -9.04
C PHE A 219 3.64 8.18 -9.19
N SER A 220 3.67 6.86 -9.40
CA SER A 220 2.49 6.07 -9.76
C SER A 220 1.85 5.33 -8.62
N PHE A 221 2.62 4.78 -7.68
CA PHE A 221 2.07 3.88 -6.66
C PHE A 221 1.10 4.57 -5.70
N ASN A 222 1.39 5.82 -5.29
CA ASN A 222 0.49 6.62 -4.46
C ASN A 222 -0.81 6.97 -5.20
N ALA A 223 -0.68 7.42 -6.46
CA ALA A 223 -1.83 7.76 -7.30
C ALA A 223 -2.73 6.56 -7.59
N LEU A 224 -2.12 5.40 -7.81
CA LEU A 224 -2.79 4.11 -7.98
C LEU A 224 -3.61 3.74 -6.75
N LEU A 225 -3.08 3.89 -5.53
CA LEU A 225 -3.83 3.62 -4.30
C LEU A 225 -5.04 4.55 -4.14
N CYS A 226 -4.89 5.83 -4.50
CA CYS A 226 -6.01 6.78 -4.56
C CYS A 226 -7.06 6.31 -5.58
N ALA A 227 -6.64 5.90 -6.77
CA ALA A 227 -7.55 5.41 -7.79
C ALA A 227 -8.31 4.13 -7.36
N ILE A 228 -7.61 3.17 -6.71
CA ILE A 228 -8.25 1.97 -6.12
C ILE A 228 -9.26 2.36 -5.02
N THR A 229 -8.93 3.36 -4.20
CA THR A 229 -9.76 3.81 -3.07
C THR A 229 -11.07 4.43 -3.52
N PHE A 230 -11.03 5.23 -4.59
CA PHE A 230 -12.20 5.95 -5.11
C PHE A 230 -12.86 5.29 -6.31
N ALA A 231 -12.39 4.10 -6.72
CA ALA A 231 -12.97 3.31 -7.80
C ALA A 231 -14.44 2.97 -7.54
N GLY A 232 -15.25 3.08 -8.58
CA GLY A 232 -16.67 2.72 -8.56
C GLY A 232 -17.29 2.74 -9.96
N ASP A 233 -18.55 2.32 -10.04
CA ASP A 233 -19.28 2.14 -11.31
C ASP A 233 -19.89 3.44 -11.84
N GLU A 234 -19.99 4.47 -11.01
CA GLU A 234 -20.67 5.71 -11.37
C GLU A 234 -19.70 6.71 -12.01
N PRO A 235 -20.14 7.55 -12.98
CA PRO A 235 -19.27 8.56 -13.59
C PRO A 235 -18.62 9.52 -12.59
N VAL A 236 -19.32 9.79 -11.48
CA VAL A 236 -18.84 10.63 -10.40
C VAL A 236 -17.64 10.03 -9.67
N ASP A 237 -17.50 8.71 -9.63
CA ASP A 237 -16.34 8.04 -9.04
C ASP A 237 -15.09 8.33 -9.88
N GLY A 238 -15.21 8.35 -11.21
CA GLY A 238 -14.13 8.79 -12.11
C GLY A 238 -13.66 10.22 -11.85
N ILE A 239 -14.56 11.13 -11.48
CA ILE A 239 -14.20 12.52 -11.11
C ILE A 239 -13.38 12.53 -9.82
N PHE A 240 -13.79 11.77 -8.80
CA PHE A 240 -13.05 11.69 -7.54
C PHE A 240 -11.70 10.98 -7.72
N VAL A 241 -11.62 9.95 -8.57
CA VAL A 241 -10.36 9.34 -8.95
C VAL A 241 -9.44 10.36 -9.59
N LEU A 242 -9.89 11.08 -10.63
CA LEU A 242 -9.11 12.11 -11.31
C LEU A 242 -8.60 13.17 -10.33
N PHE A 243 -9.49 13.71 -9.50
CA PHE A 243 -9.14 14.71 -8.48
C PHE A 243 -8.08 14.18 -7.52
N SER A 244 -8.29 12.98 -6.97
CA SER A 244 -7.37 12.37 -6.01
C SER A 244 -6.00 12.08 -6.62
N VAL A 245 -5.93 11.60 -7.87
CA VAL A 245 -4.68 11.32 -8.59
C VAL A 245 -3.88 12.60 -8.79
N VAL A 246 -4.51 13.67 -9.31
CA VAL A 246 -3.84 14.96 -9.53
C VAL A 246 -3.31 15.52 -8.20
N LEU A 247 -4.14 15.52 -7.16
CA LEU A 247 -3.75 16.00 -5.84
C LEU A 247 -2.59 15.17 -5.25
N THR A 248 -2.61 13.86 -5.47
CA THR A 248 -1.55 12.96 -5.00
C THR A 248 -0.21 13.31 -5.64
N VAL A 249 -0.15 13.48 -6.96
CA VAL A 249 1.08 13.85 -7.68
C VAL A 249 1.64 15.19 -7.19
N ILE A 250 0.77 16.18 -6.93
CA ILE A 250 1.18 17.48 -6.38
C ILE A 250 1.84 17.31 -5.00
N ILE A 251 1.25 16.51 -4.12
CA ILE A 251 1.79 16.25 -2.77
C ILE A 251 3.11 15.48 -2.86
N ASP A 252 3.18 14.50 -3.75
CA ASP A 252 4.36 13.66 -3.97
C ASP A 252 5.56 14.50 -4.40
N ILE A 253 5.40 15.32 -5.45
CA ILE A 253 6.42 16.26 -5.93
C ILE A 253 6.84 17.24 -4.82
N ALA A 254 5.87 17.78 -4.06
CA ALA A 254 6.18 18.70 -2.97
C ALA A 254 7.05 18.04 -1.88
N MET A 255 6.76 16.78 -1.51
CA MET A 255 7.54 16.04 -0.54
C MET A 255 8.93 15.67 -1.04
N LEU A 256 9.06 15.22 -2.29
CA LEU A 256 10.35 14.91 -2.91
C LEU A 256 11.27 16.13 -2.94
N ARG A 257 10.72 17.32 -3.26
CA ARG A 257 11.47 18.59 -3.21
C ARG A 257 11.91 18.98 -1.80
N MET A 258 11.18 18.55 -0.77
CA MET A 258 11.56 18.71 0.64
C MET A 258 12.51 17.60 1.15
N GLN A 259 12.90 16.66 0.28
CA GLN A 259 13.73 15.48 0.62
C GLN A 259 13.13 14.61 1.73
N TRP A 260 11.81 14.51 1.78
CA TRP A 260 11.12 13.63 2.72
C TRP A 260 10.89 12.25 2.09
N SER A 261 10.99 11.19 2.89
CA SER A 261 10.55 9.87 2.46
C SER A 261 9.04 9.90 2.26
N VAL A 262 8.60 9.79 1.01
CA VAL A 262 7.19 9.90 0.63
C VAL A 262 6.35 8.78 1.23
N LEU A 263 6.90 7.55 1.26
CA LEU A 263 6.17 6.33 1.54
C LEU A 263 4.78 6.39 0.86
N THR A 264 3.71 6.03 1.57
CA THR A 264 2.34 6.17 1.06
C THR A 264 1.61 7.42 1.57
N PHE A 265 2.34 8.43 2.07
CA PHE A 265 1.71 9.64 2.65
C PHE A 265 0.94 10.50 1.62
N PRO A 266 1.45 10.72 0.39
CA PRO A 266 0.68 11.42 -0.64
C PRO A 266 -0.70 10.80 -0.88
N PHE A 267 -0.78 9.46 -0.92
CA PHE A 267 -2.04 8.72 -0.99
C PHE A 267 -2.98 9.03 0.19
N VAL A 268 -2.47 8.95 1.43
CA VAL A 268 -3.27 9.20 2.64
C VAL A 268 -3.80 10.63 2.66
N ALA A 269 -2.93 11.61 2.42
CA ALA A 269 -3.28 13.03 2.45
C ALA A 269 -4.30 13.39 1.36
N ALA A 270 -4.09 12.95 0.12
CA ALA A 270 -5.03 13.16 -0.96
C ALA A 270 -6.38 12.46 -0.70
N SER A 271 -6.36 11.27 -0.10
CA SER A 271 -7.58 10.54 0.26
C SER A 271 -8.38 11.25 1.36
N TRP A 272 -7.75 11.83 2.37
CA TRP A 272 -8.46 12.62 3.39
C TRP A 272 -9.13 13.87 2.81
N VAL A 273 -8.44 14.59 1.92
CA VAL A 273 -9.01 15.75 1.23
C VAL A 273 -10.19 15.32 0.34
N THR A 274 -10.02 14.26 -0.45
CA THR A 274 -11.05 13.74 -1.36
C THR A 274 -12.27 13.22 -0.59
N LEU A 275 -12.08 12.50 0.51
CA LEU A 275 -13.17 12.06 1.38
C LEU A 275 -13.92 13.23 2.02
N THR A 276 -13.19 14.28 2.41
CA THR A 276 -13.82 15.50 2.91
C THR A 276 -14.68 16.12 1.83
N LEU A 277 -14.16 16.28 0.61
CA LEU A 277 -14.91 16.79 -0.55
C LEU A 277 -16.17 15.96 -0.86
N LYS A 278 -16.06 14.62 -0.85
CA LYS A 278 -17.20 13.71 -1.06
C LYS A 278 -18.36 13.97 -0.10
N ARG A 279 -18.10 14.40 1.15
CA ARG A 279 -19.17 14.71 2.13
C ARG A 279 -20.00 15.94 1.76
N TRP A 280 -19.46 16.84 0.95
CA TRP A 280 -20.12 18.09 0.55
C TRP A 280 -20.84 18.00 -0.80
N ILE A 281 -20.61 16.94 -1.57
CA ILE A 281 -21.22 16.73 -2.88
C ILE A 281 -22.36 15.69 -2.72
N PRO A 282 -23.64 16.10 -2.79
CA PRO A 282 -24.75 15.15 -2.74
C PRO A 282 -24.71 14.26 -3.98
N LEU A 283 -24.46 12.96 -3.77
CA LEU A 283 -24.59 11.97 -4.84
C LEU A 283 -26.06 11.79 -5.17
N PRO A 284 -26.44 11.70 -6.46
CA PRO A 284 -27.80 11.35 -6.82
C PRO A 284 -28.15 9.98 -6.22
N PRO A 285 -29.39 9.77 -5.74
CA PRO A 285 -29.79 8.48 -5.20
C PRO A 285 -29.56 7.40 -6.26
N LYS A 286 -28.92 6.30 -5.87
CA LYS A 286 -28.76 5.13 -6.76
C LYS A 286 -30.14 4.79 -7.30
N GLY A 287 -30.29 4.82 -8.62
CA GLY A 287 -31.55 4.48 -9.28
C GLY A 287 -32.06 3.16 -8.75
N ILE A 288 -33.30 3.14 -8.27
CA ILE A 288 -33.99 1.90 -7.89
C ILE A 288 -33.90 0.99 -9.10
N ALA A 289 -33.26 -0.18 -8.95
CA ALA A 289 -33.24 -1.18 -10.01
C ALA A 289 -34.70 -1.45 -10.42
N PRO A 290 -35.04 -1.44 -11.72
CA PRO A 290 -36.39 -1.78 -12.13
C PRO A 290 -36.66 -3.22 -11.69
N ASP A 291 -37.70 -3.41 -10.87
CA ASP A 291 -38.21 -4.73 -10.51
C ASP A 291 -38.38 -5.56 -11.79
N LYS A 292 -37.60 -6.64 -11.91
CA LYS A 292 -37.76 -7.65 -12.94
C LYS A 292 -37.87 -9.02 -12.29
#